data_AF-A0A3R7B7N5-F1
#
_entry.id   AF-A0A3R7B7N5-F1
#
_cell.length_a   1.000
_cell.length_b   1.000
_cell.length_c   1.000
_cell.angle_alpha   90.00
_cell.angle_beta   90.00
_cell.angle_gamma   90.00
#
_symmetry.space_group_name_H-M   'P 1'
#
loop_
_entity.id
_entity.type
_entity.pdbx_description
1 polymer ?
#
loop_
_entity_poly.entity_id
_entity_poly.type
_entity_poly.pdbx_seq_one_letter_code
_entity_poly.pdbx_strand_id
1 'polypeptide(L)'
;MHTWREIKISKVLSKDLALRQNAAALFDYLESLPEDKIVIDFSDVRTITRSFAQEYESRKAKSQKTIIESNVPINVKRMFDVIKRASEKIKLLDMKKVKPIMFTM
;
A
#
# COMPACT_ATOMS: atom_id res chain seq x y z
N MET A 1 -11.88 20.64 12.59
CA MET A 1 -12.58 19.99 11.45
C MET A 1 -11.64 18.93 10.90
N HIS A 2 -12.03 17.66 10.87
CA HIS A 2 -11.23 16.65 10.18
C HIS A 2 -11.47 16.80 8.68
N THR A 3 -10.53 17.43 7.99
CA THR A 3 -10.56 17.62 6.54
C THR A 3 -10.09 16.35 5.87
N TRP A 4 -10.77 15.98 4.79
CA TRP A 4 -10.42 14.82 3.98
C TRP A 4 -10.37 15.23 2.52
N ARG A 5 -9.56 14.52 1.75
CA ARG A 5 -9.42 14.76 0.32
C ARG A 5 -9.48 13.45 -0.45
N GLU A 6 -10.19 13.47 -1.57
CA GLU A 6 -10.20 12.37 -2.53
C GLU A 6 -9.27 12.65 -3.70
N ILE A 7 -8.53 11.63 -4.12
CA ILE A 7 -7.57 11.69 -5.20
C ILE A 7 -7.80 10.50 -6.13
N LYS A 8 -8.15 10.80 -7.38
CA LYS A 8 -8.22 9.80 -8.43
C LYS A 8 -6.84 9.47 -8.96
N ILE A 9 -6.27 8.35 -8.54
CA ILE A 9 -4.86 7.99 -8.80
C ILE A 9 -4.56 7.87 -10.30
N SER A 10 -5.55 7.44 -11.09
CA SER A 10 -5.43 7.32 -12.55
C SER A 10 -5.30 8.66 -13.26
N LYS A 11 -5.68 9.77 -12.61
CA LYS A 11 -5.52 11.14 -13.11
C LYS A 11 -4.20 11.78 -12.65
N VAL A 12 -3.72 11.40 -11.46
CA VAL A 12 -2.44 11.90 -10.92
C VAL A 12 -1.26 11.18 -11.56
N LEU A 13 -1.37 9.88 -11.79
CA LEU A 13 -0.31 9.04 -12.35
C LEU A 13 -0.69 8.55 -13.75
N SER A 14 -1.31 7.38 -13.82
CA SER A 14 -1.74 6.74 -15.06
C SER A 14 -2.78 5.66 -14.75
N LYS A 15 -3.41 5.13 -15.80
CA LYS A 15 -4.26 3.93 -15.69
C LYS A 15 -3.45 2.65 -15.46
N ASP A 16 -2.14 2.66 -15.70
CA ASP A 16 -1.26 1.50 -15.60
C ASP A 16 -0.12 1.79 -14.61
N LEU A 17 -0.35 1.38 -13.36
CA LEU A 17 0.52 1.71 -12.22
C LEU A 17 1.75 0.80 -12.22
N ALA A 18 2.79 1.19 -12.96
CA ALA A 18 3.93 0.32 -13.25
C ALA A 18 5.19 0.59 -12.42
N LEU A 19 5.52 1.86 -12.18
CA LEU A 19 6.85 2.27 -11.74
C LEU A 19 6.92 2.48 -10.22
N ARG A 20 7.93 1.88 -9.58
CA ARG A 20 8.14 1.98 -8.12
C ARG A 20 8.28 3.43 -7.66
N GLN A 21 9.07 4.21 -8.40
CA GLN A 21 9.30 5.63 -8.12
C GLN A 21 8.02 6.47 -8.17
N ASN A 22 7.02 6.08 -8.98
CA ASN A 22 5.75 6.79 -9.03
C ASN A 22 4.92 6.56 -7.76
N ALA A 23 4.99 5.37 -7.17
CA ALA A 23 4.39 5.12 -5.86
C ALA A 23 5.11 5.93 -4.76
N ALA A 24 6.44 5.99 -4.78
CA ALA A 24 7.20 6.80 -3.83
C ALA A 24 6.81 8.28 -3.91
N ALA A 25 6.83 8.85 -5.12
CA ALA A 25 6.48 10.24 -5.39
C ALA A 25 5.01 10.56 -5.08
N LEU A 26 4.09 9.60 -5.32
CA LEU A 26 2.70 9.73 -4.88
C LEU A 26 2.66 9.99 -3.38
N PHE A 27 3.33 9.18 -2.56
CA PHE A 27 3.32 9.36 -1.12
C PHE A 27 4.03 10.63 -0.65
N ASP A 28 5.10 11.08 -1.33
CA ASP A 28 5.71 12.38 -1.01
C ASP A 28 4.71 13.52 -1.24
N TYR A 29 3.95 13.46 -2.35
CA TYR A 29 2.85 14.39 -2.61
C TYR A 29 1.75 14.27 -1.55
N LEU A 30 1.28 13.06 -1.24
CA LEU A 30 0.23 12.87 -0.24
C LEU A 30 0.63 13.45 1.10
N GLU A 31 1.86 13.21 1.57
CA GLU A 31 2.37 13.73 2.84
C GLU A 31 2.46 15.26 2.88
N SER A 32 2.68 15.91 1.74
CA SER A 32 2.69 17.37 1.64
C SER A 32 1.30 18.02 1.78
N LEU A 33 0.22 17.24 1.68
CA LEU A 33 -1.14 17.76 1.76
C LEU A 33 -1.52 18.11 3.20
N PRO A 34 -2.34 19.15 3.43
CA PRO A 34 -2.77 19.52 4.77
C PRO A 34 -3.80 18.56 5.37
N GLU A 35 -4.47 17.73 4.55
CA GLU A 35 -5.50 16.80 5.04
C GLU A 35 -4.88 15.54 5.67
N ASP A 36 -5.38 15.15 6.84
CA ASP A 36 -4.94 13.94 7.54
C ASP A 36 -5.54 12.67 6.95
N LYS A 37 -6.69 12.79 6.28
CA LYS A 37 -7.41 11.66 5.68
C LYS A 37 -7.44 11.80 4.17
N ILE A 38 -6.89 10.82 3.47
CA ILE A 38 -6.86 10.76 2.00
C ILE A 38 -7.61 9.53 1.53
N VAL A 39 -8.57 9.73 0.63
CA VAL A 39 -9.24 8.65 -0.12
C VAL A 39 -8.57 8.56 -1.49
N ILE A 40 -7.98 7.42 -1.80
CA ILE A 40 -7.38 7.15 -3.10
C ILE A 40 -8.38 6.35 -3.93
N ASP A 41 -8.94 7.00 -4.95
CA ASP A 41 -9.87 6.40 -5.90
C ASP A 41 -9.09 5.69 -7.01
N PHE A 42 -9.22 4.36 -7.05
CA PHE A 42 -8.61 3.49 -8.05
C PHE A 42 -9.47 3.30 -9.30
N SER A 43 -10.57 4.04 -9.43
CA SER A 43 -11.37 4.04 -10.66
C SER A 43 -10.50 4.31 -11.89
N ASP A 44 -10.79 3.59 -12.97
CA ASP A 44 -10.06 3.59 -14.25
C ASP A 44 -8.62 3.03 -14.22
N VAL A 45 -8.14 2.54 -13.07
CA VAL A 45 -6.88 1.78 -13.05
C VAL A 45 -7.11 0.42 -13.74
N ARG A 46 -6.31 0.16 -14.77
CA ARG A 46 -6.38 -1.08 -15.54
C ARG A 46 -5.40 -2.11 -15.03
N THR A 47 -4.19 -1.69 -14.66
CA THR A 47 -3.14 -2.60 -14.23
C THR A 47 -2.28 -2.01 -13.12
N ILE A 48 -1.64 -2.89 -12.36
CA ILE A 48 -0.66 -2.56 -11.33
C ILE A 48 0.46 -3.61 -11.35
N THR A 49 1.71 -3.18 -11.25
CA THR A 49 2.85 -4.10 -11.15
C THR A 49 3.12 -4.47 -9.69
N ARG A 50 3.82 -5.60 -9.50
CA ARG A 50 4.26 -6.03 -8.17
C ARG A 50 5.16 -4.99 -7.49
N SER A 51 6.07 -4.35 -8.24
CA SER A 51 6.98 -3.33 -7.72
C SER A 51 6.26 -2.07 -7.25
N PHE A 52 5.25 -1.60 -8.01
CA PHE A 52 4.41 -0.50 -7.58
C PHE A 52 3.62 -0.87 -6.33
N ALA A 53 2.91 -2.01 -6.34
CA ALA A 53 2.07 -2.45 -5.23
C ALA A 53 2.87 -2.64 -3.93
N GLN A 54 4.08 -3.19 -4.01
CA GLN A 54 4.95 -3.38 -2.85
C GLN A 54 5.41 -2.06 -2.25
N GLU A 55 5.79 -1.08 -3.07
CA GLU A 55 6.17 0.25 -2.59
C GLU A 55 4.96 0.99 -2.00
N TYR A 56 3.82 0.93 -2.68
CA TYR A 56 2.58 1.53 -2.21
C TYR A 56 2.20 1.01 -0.82
N GLU A 57 2.14 -0.31 -0.61
CA GLU A 57 1.81 -0.89 0.70
C GLU A 57 2.87 -0.54 1.76
N SER A 58 4.16 -0.56 1.39
CA SER A 58 5.22 -0.19 2.32
C SER A 58 5.16 1.27 2.75
N ARG A 59 4.81 2.18 1.84
CA ARG A 59 4.71 3.62 2.11
C ARG A 59 3.44 3.93 2.86
N LYS A 60 2.31 3.29 2.48
CA LYS A 60 1.04 3.36 3.22
C LYS A 60 1.21 2.99 4.69
N ALA A 61 1.90 1.89 4.97
CA ALA A 61 2.14 1.44 6.35
C ALA A 61 3.02 2.38 7.18
N LYS A 62 3.77 3.28 6.54
CA LYS A 62 4.65 4.28 7.19
C LYS A 62 4.09 5.70 7.12
N SER A 63 2.97 5.90 6.44
CA SER A 63 2.36 7.20 6.24
C SER A 63 1.80 7.72 7.55
N GLN A 64 1.91 9.03 7.77
CA GLN A 64 1.26 9.68 8.93
C GLN A 64 -0.21 9.98 8.64
N LYS A 65 -0.66 9.75 7.41
CA LYS A 65 -2.02 10.01 6.94
C LYS A 65 -2.87 8.75 7.00
N THR A 66 -4.16 8.94 7.25
CA THR A 66 -5.16 7.89 7.10
C THR A 66 -5.47 7.71 5.62
N ILE A 67 -4.88 6.68 5.00
CA ILE A 67 -5.10 6.35 3.59
C ILE A 67 -6.19 5.28 3.46
N ILE A 68 -7.26 5.61 2.72
CA ILE A 68 -8.36 4.69 2.39
C ILE A 68 -8.37 4.46 0.88
N GLU A 69 -8.36 3.20 0.44
CA GLU A 69 -8.62 2.90 -0.96
C GLU A 69 -10.12 2.80 -1.26
N SER A 70 -10.57 3.43 -2.34
CA SER A 70 -11.92 3.27 -2.89
C SER A 70 -11.88 2.76 -4.33
N ASN A 71 -12.97 2.13 -4.77
CA ASN A 71 -13.18 1.63 -6.14
C ASN A 71 -12.03 0.79 -6.70
N VAL A 72 -11.41 -0.04 -5.87
CA VAL A 72 -10.25 -0.87 -6.26
C VAL A 72 -10.67 -1.97 -7.23
N PRO A 73 -10.19 -1.97 -8.48
CA PRO A 73 -10.46 -3.04 -9.44
C PRO A 73 -9.98 -4.40 -8.93
N ILE A 74 -10.71 -5.46 -9.26
CA ILE A 74 -10.46 -6.81 -8.71
C ILE A 74 -9.02 -7.31 -8.96
N ASN A 75 -8.43 -6.99 -10.11
CA ASN A 75 -7.07 -7.35 -10.45
C ASN A 75 -6.04 -6.57 -9.62
N VAL A 76 -6.30 -5.31 -9.30
CA VAL A 76 -5.47 -4.49 -8.41
C VAL A 76 -5.53 -5.05 -6.99
N LYS A 77 -6.74 -5.34 -6.50
CA LYS A 77 -6.95 -5.97 -5.18
C LYS A 77 -6.18 -7.30 -5.06
N ARG A 78 -6.26 -8.16 -6.08
CA ARG A 78 -5.51 -9.43 -6.13
C ARG A 78 -4.01 -9.22 -5.99
N MET A 79 -3.43 -8.20 -6.62
CA MET A 79 -2.01 -7.91 -6.49
C MET A 79 -1.65 -7.50 -5.06
N PHE A 80 -2.45 -6.63 -4.42
CA PHE A 80 -2.23 -6.28 -3.01
C PHE A 80 -2.32 -7.51 -2.10
N ASP A 81 -3.26 -8.42 -2.35
CA ASP A 81 -3.37 -9.66 -1.59
C ASP A 81 -2.13 -10.57 -1.78
N VAL A 82 -1.55 -10.62 -2.98
CA VAL A 82 -0.29 -11.33 -3.26
C VAL A 82 0.85 -10.75 -2.43
N ILE A 83 0.96 -9.43 -2.34
CA ILE A 83 1.98 -8.75 -1.52
C ILE A 83 1.79 -9.08 -0.03
N LYS A 84 0.56 -9.00 0.48
CA LYS A 84 0.25 -9.26 1.91
C LYS A 84 0.57 -10.70 2.29
N ARG A 85 0.13 -11.69 1.50
CA ARG A 85 0.44 -13.11 1.72
C ARG A 85 1.94 -13.39 1.68
N ALA A 86 2.68 -12.74 0.78
CA ALA A 86 4.13 -12.89 0.74
C ALA A 86 4.78 -12.36 2.03
N SER A 87 4.32 -11.22 2.56
CA SER A 87 4.80 -10.68 3.83
C SER A 87 4.48 -11.58 5.03
N GLU A 88 3.28 -12.16 5.09
CA GLU A 88 2.86 -13.05 6.18
C GLU A 88 3.68 -14.34 6.21
N LYS A 89 3.93 -14.94 5.03
CA LYS A 89 4.77 -16.13 4.90
C LYS A 89 6.19 -15.87 5.42
N ILE A 90 6.77 -14.71 5.11
CA ILE A 90 8.09 -14.33 5.61
C ILE A 90 8.08 -14.22 7.13
N LYS A 91 7.11 -13.51 7.72
CA LYS A 91 6.97 -13.38 9.18
C LYS A 91 6.87 -14.74 9.88
N LEU A 92 6.06 -15.66 9.34
CA LEU A 92 5.91 -17.02 9.86
C LEU A 92 7.23 -17.82 9.81
N LEU A 93 8.00 -17.67 8.74
CA LEU A 93 9.29 -18.34 8.61
C LEU A 93 10.32 -17.78 9.60
N ASP A 94 10.32 -16.46 9.82
CA ASP A 94 11.22 -15.84 10.78
C ASP A 94 10.88 -16.23 12.22
N MET A 95 9.59 -16.28 12.59
CA MET A 95 9.15 -16.78 13.89
C MET A 95 9.58 -18.23 14.14
N LYS A 96 9.54 -19.10 13.13
CA LYS A 96 9.98 -20.50 13.23
C LYS A 96 11.50 -20.65 13.42
N LYS A 97 12.31 -19.66 13.03
CA LYS A 97 13.77 -19.68 13.22
C LYS A 97 14.18 -19.30 14.65
N VAL A 98 13.34 -18.58 15.38
CA VAL A 98 13.57 -18.29 16.80
C VAL A 98 13.25 -19.57 17.58
N LYS A 99 14.27 -20.31 18.03
CA LYS A 99 14.06 -21.52 18.85
C LYS A 99 13.22 -21.15 20.08
N PRO A 100 12.19 -21.93 20.47
CA PRO A 100 11.53 -21.71 21.74
C PRO A 100 12.57 -21.88 22.85
N ILE A 101 12.73 -20.84 23.68
CA ILE A 101 13.50 -20.94 24.92
C ILE A 101 12.68 -21.87 25.81
N MET A 102 13.05 -23.15 25.88
CA MET A 102 12.46 -24.05 26.87
C MET A 102 12.99 -23.60 28.24
N PHE A 103 12.13 -22.98 29.04
CA PHE A 103 12.36 -22.89 30.47
C PHE A 103 12.23 -24.30 31.04
N THR A 104 13.34 -24.98 31.21
CA THR A 104 13.41 -26.20 32.02
C THR A 104 13.37 -25.74 33.48
N MET A 105 12.29 -26.07 34.18
CA MET A 105 12.22 -26.02 35.65
C MET A 105 13.00 -27.18 36.25
#